data_AF-A0A8X8AR53-F1
#
_entry.id   AF-A0A8X8AR53-F1
#
_cell.length_a   1.000
_cell.length_b   1.000
_cell.length_c   1.000
_cell.angle_alpha   90.00
_cell.angle_beta   90.00
_cell.angle_gamma   90.00
#
_symmetry.space_group_name_H-M   'P 1'
#
loop_
_entity.id
_entity.type
_entity.pdbx_description
1 polymer ?
#
loop_
_entity_poly.entity_id
_entity_poly.type
_entity_poly.pdbx_seq_one_letter_code
_entity_poly.pdbx_strand_id
1 'polypeptide(L)' 'MQETGFLWVLALMVYIPSCLVYSFPVICEKGSWKIVQGLSIDEFSREKMDDSAKELAEEKALISIFVSQCMD' A
#
# COMPACT_ATOMS: atom_id res chain seq x y z
N MET A 1 18.02 -0.81 24.15
CA MET A 1 18.07 -1.85 23.10
C MET A 1 16.68 -2.49 23.08
N GLN A 2 15.66 -1.79 22.58
CA GLN A 2 15.21 -1.77 21.17
C GLN A 2 15.07 -3.20 20.64
N GLU A 3 13.84 -3.76 20.60
CA GLU A 3 13.40 -4.87 19.72
C GLU A 3 11.93 -5.30 20.01
N THR A 4 10.99 -4.41 20.40
CA THR A 4 9.56 -4.78 20.52
C THR A 4 8.59 -3.91 19.70
N GLY A 5 9.09 -2.89 19.00
CA GLY A 5 8.26 -1.98 18.20
C GLY A 5 8.10 -2.35 16.72
N PHE A 6 8.94 -3.24 16.17
CA PHE A 6 8.95 -3.57 14.74
C PHE A 6 7.98 -4.68 14.32
N LEU A 7 7.56 -5.53 15.27
CA LEU A 7 6.68 -6.66 14.95
C LEU A 7 5.24 -6.25 14.64
N TRP A 8 4.77 -5.10 15.15
CA TRP A 8 3.37 -4.67 15.05
C TRP A 8 3.06 -3.87 13.77
N VAL A 9 4.04 -3.20 13.18
CA VAL A 9 3.84 -2.43 11.92
C VAL A 9 3.67 -3.38 10.73
N LEU A 10 4.32 -4.55 10.75
CA LEU A 10 4.18 -5.55 9.71
C LEU A 10 2.84 -6.31 9.77
N ALA A 11 2.27 -6.49 10.97
CA ALA A 11 1.06 -7.30 11.16
C ALA A 11 -0.22 -6.67 10.57
N LEU A 12 -0.29 -5.34 10.46
CA LEU A 12 -1.41 -4.65 9.80
C LEU A 12 -1.30 -4.64 8.26
N MET A 13 -0.08 -4.77 7.73
CA MET A 13 0.16 -4.88 6.28
C MET A 13 -0.27 -6.24 5.71
N VAL A 14 -0.61 -7.23 6.56
CA VAL A 14 -0.90 -8.63 6.20
C VAL A 14 -2.39 -9.01 6.29
N TYR A 15 -3.28 -8.13 6.80
CA TYR A 15 -4.72 -8.42 6.90
C TYR A 15 -5.60 -7.82 5.80
N ILE A 16 -4.99 -7.43 4.67
CA ILE A 16 -5.71 -7.16 3.42
C ILE A 16 -5.12 -8.08 2.34
N PRO A 17 -5.94 -8.93 1.67
CA PRO A 17 -5.46 -9.97 0.74
C PRO A 17 -4.82 -9.44 -0.56
N SER A 18 -4.65 -8.13 -0.69
CA SER A 18 -4.00 -7.49 -1.83
C SER A 18 -2.70 -6.84 -1.37
N CYS A 19 -1.56 -7.52 -1.59
CA CYS A 19 -0.25 -6.86 -1.74
C CYS A 19 -0.34 -5.81 -2.85
N LEU A 20 -0.89 -4.65 -2.55
CA LEU A 20 -1.08 -3.53 -3.46
C LEU A 20 -0.04 -2.49 -3.08
N VAL A 21 0.80 -2.12 -4.04
CA VAL A 21 1.76 -1.05 -3.84
C VAL A 21 1.04 0.26 -4.11
N TYR A 22 0.90 1.11 -3.10
CA TYR A 22 0.15 2.36 -3.18
C TYR A 22 0.98 3.51 -2.59
N SER A 23 0.94 4.68 -3.23
CA SER A 23 1.72 5.84 -2.81
C SER A 23 1.03 6.60 -1.68
N PHE A 24 1.81 7.03 -0.67
CA PHE A 24 1.32 7.79 0.47
C PHE A 24 2.22 9.00 0.74
N PRO A 25 1.67 10.08 1.32
CA PRO A 25 2.48 11.17 1.84
C PRO A 25 3.37 10.65 2.97
N VAL A 26 4.69 10.80 2.81
CA VAL A 26 5.69 10.36 3.77
C VAL A 26 6.60 11.50 4.19
N ILE A 27 7.08 11.43 5.42
CA ILE A 27 8.19 12.27 5.89
C ILE A 27 9.44 11.38 5.91
N CYS A 28 10.47 11.80 5.18
CA CYS A 28 11.76 11.13 5.11
C CYS A 28 12.76 11.85 6.01
N GLU A 29 13.30 11.16 7.01
CA GLU A 29 14.28 11.71 7.95
C GLU A 29 15.40 10.69 8.20
N LYS A 30 16.66 11.10 7.99
CA LYS A 30 17.87 10.31 8.31
C LYS A 30 17.84 8.86 7.80
N GLY A 31 17.38 8.64 6.56
CA GLY A 31 17.30 7.31 5.93
C GLY A 31 16.11 6.46 6.37
N SER A 32 15.23 6.99 7.23
CA SER A 32 13.96 6.37 7.60
C SER A 32 12.79 7.16 7.01
N TRP A 33 11.64 6.52 6.85
CA TRP A 33 10.41 7.15 6.41
C TRP A 33 9.24 6.80 7.32
N LYS A 34 8.27 7.71 7.43
CA LYS A 34 7.02 7.53 8.17
C LYS A 34 5.86 8.09 7.35
N ILE A 35 4.75 7.34 7.27
CA ILE A 35 3.51 7.84 6.63
C ILE A 35 2.92 8.93 7.51
N VAL A 36 2.48 10.02 6.88
CA VAL A 36 1.78 11.11 7.57
C VAL A 36 0.37 10.64 7.93
N GLN A 37 0.07 10.67 9.23
CA GLN A 37 -1.24 10.29 9.80
C GLN A 37 -2.08 11.53 10.13
N GLY A 38 -3.40 11.36 10.24
CA GLY A 38 -4.31 12.43 10.70
C GLY A 38 -4.62 13.50 9.65
N LEU A 39 -4.43 13.22 8.37
CA LEU A 39 -4.85 14.11 7.29
C LEU A 39 -6.36 14.01 7.10
N SER A 40 -7.04 15.16 7.07
CA SER A 40 -8.42 15.25 6.62
C SER A 40 -8.47 14.96 5.12
N ILE A 41 -9.29 13.98 4.73
CA ILE A 41 -9.52 13.63 3.33
C ILE A 41 -10.94 14.08 2.99
N ASP A 42 -11.05 15.01 2.05
CA ASP A 42 -12.35 15.43 1.49
C ASP A 42 -12.90 14.36 0.53
N GLU A 43 -14.19 14.49 0.17
CA GLU A 43 -14.90 13.50 -0.65
C GLU A 43 -14.29 13.35 -2.05
N PHE A 44 -13.87 14.45 -2.68
CA PHE A 44 -13.23 14.42 -4.00
C PHE A 44 -11.88 13.69 -3.94
N SER A 45 -11.06 13.98 -2.93
CA SER A 45 -9.81 13.27 -2.71
C SER A 45 -10.02 11.77 -2.44
N ARG A 46 -11.05 11.40 -1.68
CA ARG A 46 -11.38 9.98 -1.41
C ARG A 46 -11.79 9.24 -2.69
N GLU A 47 -12.65 9.84 -3.50
CA GLU A 47 -13.07 9.24 -4.77
C GLU A 47 -11.87 8.96 -5.68
N LYS A 48 -10.94 9.93 -5.79
CA LYS A 48 -9.72 9.75 -6.58
C LYS A 48 -8.80 8.67 -6.01
N MET A 49 -8.71 8.55 -4.69
CA MET A 49 -7.94 7.47 -4.06
C MET A 49 -8.53 6.09 -4.34
N ASP A 50 -9.86 5.96 -4.30
CA ASP A 50 -10.56 4.71 -4.58
C ASP A 50 -10.45 4.33 -6.07
N ASP A 51 -10.54 5.30 -6.98
CA ASP A 51 -10.30 5.13 -8.42
C ASP A 51 -8.88 4.55 -8.67
N SER A 52 -7.84 5.19 -8.11
CA SER A 52 -6.46 4.74 -8.27
C SER A 52 -6.20 3.37 -7.63
N ALA A 53 -6.83 3.07 -6.49
CA ALA A 53 -6.70 1.77 -5.84
C ALA A 53 -7.33 0.66 -6.69
N LYS A 54 -8.46 0.95 -7.35
CA LYS A 54 -9.11 0.03 -8.28
C LYS A 54 -8.26 -0.23 -9.51
N GLU A 55 -7.73 0.81 -10.15
CA GLU A 55 -6.83 0.67 -11.32
C GLU A 55 -5.63 -0.22 -11.00
N LEU A 56 -4.94 0.02 -9.88
CA LEU A 56 -3.80 -0.80 -9.46
C LEU A 56 -4.17 -2.26 -9.15
N ALA A 57 -5.38 -2.49 -8.62
CA ALA A 57 -5.86 -3.84 -8.37
C ALA A 57 -6.13 -4.60 -9.67
N GLU A 58 -6.68 -3.91 -10.68
CA GLU A 58 -6.91 -4.45 -12.03
C GLU A 58 -5.58 -4.76 -12.73
N GLU A 59 -4.61 -3.86 -12.68
CA GLU A 59 -3.25 -4.10 -13.21
C GLU A 59 -2.58 -5.32 -12.57
N LYS A 60 -2.67 -5.43 -11.24
CA LYS A 60 -2.15 -6.59 -10.52
C LYS A 60 -2.82 -7.88 -10.96
N ALA A 61 -4.14 -7.88 -11.13
CA ALA A 61 -4.87 -9.05 -11.60
C ALA A 61 -4.43 -9.45 -13.00
N LEU A 62 -4.25 -8.49 -13.92
CA LEU A 62 -3.75 -8.73 -15.28
C LEU A 62 -2.34 -9.34 -15.26
N ILE A 63 -1.41 -8.77 -14.49
CA ILE A 63 -0.05 -9.30 -14.36
C ILE A 63 -0.06 -10.69 -13.73
N SER A 64 -0.88 -10.92 -12.70
CA SER A 64 -0.99 -12.23 -12.05
C SER A 64 -1.47 -13.31 -13.03
N ILE A 65 -2.42 -12.98 -13.91
CA ILE A 65 -2.90 -13.89 -14.96
C ILE A 65 -1.77 -14.15 -15.97
N PHE A 66 -1.10 -13.10 -16.44
CA PHE A 66 -0.04 -13.21 -17.44
C PHE A 66 1.17 -14.02 -16.93
N VAL A 67 1.65 -13.72 -15.73
CA VAL A 67 2.80 -14.43 -15.11
C VAL A 67 2.47 -15.91 -14.91
N SER A 68 1.22 -16.24 -14.56
CA SER A 68 0.80 -17.63 -14.44
C SER A 68 0.78 -18.36 -15.79
N GLN A 69 0.41 -17.69 -16.89
CA GLN A 69 0.32 -18.30 -18.23
C GLN A 69 1.68 -18.47 -18.93
N CYS A 70 2.72 -17.73 -18.52
CA CYS A 70 4.07 -17.85 -19.08
C CYS A 70 4.98 -18.83 -18.30
N MET A 71 4.53 -19.33 -17.14
CA MET A 71 5.26 -20.33 -16.35
C MET A 71 4.84 -21.78 -16.64
N ASP A 72 3.88 -21.97 -17.56
CA ASP A 72 3.57 -23.24 -18.22
C ASP A 72 4.35 -23.39 -19.54
#